data_AF-A0A931ZME9-F1
#
_entry.id   AF-A0A931ZME9-F1
#
_cell.length_a   1.000
_cell.length_b   1.000
_cell.length_c   1.000
_cell.angle_alpha   90.00
_cell.angle_beta   90.00
_cell.angle_gamma   90.00
#
_symmetry.space_group_name_H-M   'P 1'
#
loop_
_entity.id
_entity.type
_entity.pdbx_description
1 polymer ?
#
loop_
_entity_poly.entity_id
_entity_poly.type
_entity_poly.pdbx_seq_one_letter_code
_entity_poly.pdbx_strand_id
1 'polypeptide(L)'
;MLSRHLSRIKFYLKLQEFGYKLYLKPVKLYFQPDGTTERKANCDVEMAFYLMKEKDNFHRVLVLSGDGDFLPVLKYLKRTSKEVIVLARGPRTAREIRQFAGPNFKDFEYLRERIKMEEQQ
;
A
#
# COMPACT_ATOMS: atom_id res chain seq x y z
N MET A 1 -3.47 19.36 19.37
CA MET A 1 -4.15 18.12 18.92
C MET A 1 -5.07 18.36 17.73
N LEU A 2 -5.95 19.38 17.73
CA LEU A 2 -6.93 19.65 16.66
C LEU A 2 -6.32 19.79 15.24
N SER A 3 -5.18 20.49 15.11
CA SER A 3 -4.50 20.74 13.84
C SER A 3 -4.12 19.45 13.10
N ARG A 4 -3.64 18.42 13.81
CA ARG A 4 -3.26 17.14 13.23
C ARG A 4 -4.47 16.38 12.66
N HIS A 5 -5.63 16.48 13.31
CA HIS A 5 -6.87 15.88 12.81
C HIS A 5 -7.38 16.59 11.55
N LEU A 6 -7.32 17.92 11.53
CA LEU A 6 -7.67 18.73 10.36
C LEU A 6 -6.79 18.42 9.15
N SER A 7 -5.46 18.36 9.32
CA SER A 7 -4.54 18.01 8.23
C SER A 7 -4.81 16.63 7.66
N ARG A 8 -5.17 15.66 8.52
CA ARG A 8 -5.52 14.30 8.07
C ARG A 8 -6.83 14.28 7.27
N ILE A 9 -7.84 15.02 7.70
CA ILE A 9 -9.11 15.15 6.96
C ILE A 9 -8.85 15.78 5.58
N LYS A 10 -8.08 16.87 5.53
CA LYS A 10 -7.69 17.51 4.25
C LYS A 10 -6.99 16.53 3.31
N PHE A 11 -6.09 15.70 3.84
CA PHE A 11 -5.41 14.67 3.06
C PHE A 11 -6.39 13.63 2.49
N TYR A 12 -7.34 13.13 3.29
CA TYR A 12 -8.36 12.19 2.81
C TYR A 12 -9.24 12.79 1.72
N LEU A 13 -9.70 14.03 1.92
CA LEU A 13 -10.48 14.75 0.90
C LEU A 13 -9.69 14.88 -0.40
N LYS A 14 -8.39 15.17 -0.34
CA LYS A 14 -7.55 15.26 -1.53
C LYS A 14 -7.42 13.93 -2.27
N LEU A 15 -7.28 12.82 -1.55
CA LEU A 15 -7.28 11.49 -2.17
C LEU A 15 -8.63 11.17 -2.84
N GLN A 16 -9.75 11.56 -2.23
CA GLN A 16 -11.07 11.37 -2.84
C GLN A 16 -11.25 12.24 -4.09
N GLU A 17 -10.73 13.47 -4.08
CA GLU A 17 -10.70 14.37 -5.26
C GLU A 17 -9.92 13.74 -6.43
N PHE A 18 -8.84 13.00 -6.14
CA PHE A 18 -8.10 12.22 -7.14
C PHE A 18 -8.84 10.95 -7.61
N GLY A 19 -10.02 10.65 -7.08
CA GLY A 19 -10.81 9.48 -7.43
C GLY A 19 -10.50 8.22 -6.62
N TYR A 20 -9.68 8.30 -5.56
CA TYR A 20 -9.44 7.14 -4.70
C TYR A 20 -10.65 6.83 -3.82
N LYS A 21 -11.04 5.56 -3.80
CA LYS A 21 -11.96 5.04 -2.78
C LYS A 21 -11.18 4.71 -1.50
N LEU A 22 -11.56 5.37 -0.40
CA LEU A 22 -10.88 5.21 0.88
C LEU A 22 -11.55 4.14 1.75
N TYR A 23 -10.76 3.20 2.25
CA TYR A 23 -11.16 2.23 3.26
C TYR A 23 -10.41 2.53 4.56
N LEU A 24 -11.10 3.11 5.54
CA LEU A 24 -10.51 3.57 6.79
C LEU A 24 -10.72 2.54 7.90
N LYS A 25 -9.64 2.17 8.60
CA LYS A 25 -9.65 1.29 9.77
C LYS A 25 -9.35 2.10 11.04
N PRO A 26 -10.22 2.07 12.08
CA PRO A 26 -9.92 2.67 13.36
C PRO A 26 -8.68 2.02 13.98
N VAL A 27 -7.81 2.84 14.56
CA VAL A 27 -6.62 2.31 15.24
C VAL A 27 -7.03 1.67 16.56
N LYS A 28 -6.59 0.43 16.80
CA LYS A 28 -6.83 -0.27 18.06
C LYS A 28 -5.76 0.08 19.08
N LEU A 29 -6.19 0.35 20.31
CA LEU A 29 -5.31 0.57 21.47
C LEU A 29 -5.44 -0.66 22.37
N TYR A 30 -4.30 -1.27 22.69
CA TYR A 30 -4.21 -2.39 23.62
C TYR A 30 -3.46 -1.91 24.85
N PHE A 31 -4.06 -2.12 26.02
CA PHE A 31 -3.43 -1.80 27.29
C PHE A 31 -2.76 -3.07 27.81
N GLN A 32 -1.45 -3.03 27.96
CA GLN A 32 -0.68 -4.14 28.50
C GLN A 32 -0.72 -4.12 30.04
N PRO A 33 -0.54 -5.28 30.70
CA PRO A 33 -0.53 -5.37 32.15
C PRO A 33 0.57 -4.54 32.83
N ASP A 34 1.65 -4.22 32.10
CA ASP A 34 2.77 -3.39 32.56
C ASP A 34 2.47 -1.87 32.48
N GLY A 35 1.25 -1.48 32.08
CA GLY A 35 0.83 -0.10 31.93
C GLY A 35 1.18 0.53 30.58
N THR A 36 1.86 -0.18 29.69
CA THR A 36 2.16 0.32 28.34
C THR A 36 0.92 0.23 27.44
N THR A 37 0.80 1.17 26.49
CA THR A 37 -0.26 1.14 25.48
C THR A 37 0.34 0.78 24.13
N GLU A 38 0.01 -0.40 23.61
CA GLU A 38 0.39 -0.81 22.27
C GLU A 38 -0.65 -0.33 21.26
N ARG A 39 -0.19 0.30 20.18
CA ARG A 39 -1.06 0.84 19.14
C ARG A 39 -0.93 -0.01 17.88
N LYS A 40 -1.94 -0.82 17.57
CA LYS A 40 -1.95 -1.64 16.35
C LYS A 40 -2.76 -0.95 15.26
N ALA A 41 -2.07 -0.50 14.21
CA ALA A 41 -2.63 0.25 13.09
C ALA A 41 -2.39 -0.42 11.73
N ASN A 42 -2.25 -1.75 11.70
CA ASN A 42 -2.02 -2.48 10.45
C ASN A 42 -3.32 -2.62 9.63
N CYS A 43 -3.18 -2.61 8.32
CA CYS A 43 -4.28 -2.76 7.36
C CYS A 43 -4.07 -3.96 6.42
N ASP A 44 -3.12 -4.84 6.75
CA ASP A 44 -2.62 -5.87 5.83
C ASP A 44 -3.72 -6.89 5.51
N VAL A 45 -4.51 -7.27 6.52
CA VAL A 45 -5.66 -8.17 6.37
C VAL A 45 -6.73 -7.54 5.47
N GLU A 46 -7.10 -6.28 5.70
CA GLU A 46 -8.09 -5.60 4.87
C GLU A 46 -7.60 -5.45 3.43
N MET A 47 -6.33 -5.08 3.22
CA MET A 47 -5.73 -4.99 1.89
C MET A 47 -5.71 -6.33 1.17
N ALA A 48 -5.27 -7.40 1.83
CA ALA A 48 -5.28 -8.75 1.27
C ALA A 48 -6.69 -9.22 0.92
N PHE A 49 -7.67 -8.91 1.78
CA PHE A 49 -9.08 -9.19 1.51
C PHE A 49 -9.58 -8.46 0.26
N TYR A 50 -9.32 -7.15 0.11
CA TYR A 50 -9.75 -6.40 -1.07
C TYR A 50 -9.09 -6.87 -2.36
N LEU A 51 -7.79 -7.22 -2.31
CA LEU A 51 -7.10 -7.82 -3.47
C LEU A 51 -7.79 -9.09 -3.96
N MET A 52 -8.24 -9.93 -3.03
CA MET A 52 -8.94 -11.18 -3.35
C MET A 52 -10.39 -10.95 -3.75
N LYS A 53 -11.10 -10.05 -3.06
CA LYS A 53 -12.50 -9.72 -3.34
C LYS A 53 -12.66 -9.13 -4.74
N GLU A 54 -11.76 -8.26 -5.14
CA GLU A 54 -11.83 -7.55 -6.42
C GLU A 54 -11.09 -8.28 -7.54
N LYS A 55 -10.56 -9.48 -7.29
CA LYS A 55 -9.68 -10.20 -8.25
C LYS A 55 -10.29 -10.36 -9.64
N ASP A 56 -11.61 -10.50 -9.72
CA ASP A 56 -12.33 -10.72 -10.99
C ASP A 56 -12.65 -9.39 -11.71
N ASN A 57 -12.50 -8.26 -11.02
CA ASN A 57 -12.78 -6.91 -11.55
C ASN A 57 -11.54 -6.22 -12.14
N PHE A 58 -10.37 -6.87 -12.10
CA PHE A 58 -9.15 -6.36 -12.73
C PHE A 58 -8.36 -7.45 -13.44
N HIS A 59 -7.62 -7.06 -14.48
CA HIS A 59 -6.57 -7.89 -15.07
C HIS A 59 -5.20 -7.54 -14.47
N ARG A 60 -4.96 -6.27 -14.17
CA ARG A 60 -3.71 -5.75 -13.64
C ARG A 60 -3.94 -5.09 -12.28
N VAL A 61 -3.01 -5.27 -11.35
CA VAL A 61 -3.00 -4.58 -10.06
C VAL A 61 -1.65 -3.90 -9.81
N LEU A 62 -1.72 -2.66 -9.34
CA LEU A 62 -0.58 -1.90 -8.83
C LEU A 62 -0.64 -1.89 -7.29
N VAL A 63 0.33 -2.54 -6.65
CA VAL A 63 0.39 -2.69 -5.20
C VAL A 63 1.44 -1.74 -4.63
N LEU A 64 1.00 -0.78 -3.83
CA LEU A 64 1.85 0.22 -3.20
C LEU A 64 2.29 -0.28 -1.81
N SER A 65 3.05 -1.37 -1.77
CA SER A 65 3.61 -1.91 -0.54
C SER A 65 4.87 -2.72 -0.82
N GLY A 66 5.84 -2.64 0.09
CA GLY A 66 7.04 -3.47 0.08
C GLY A 66 7.02 -4.58 1.12
N ASP A 67 5.90 -4.79 1.80
CA ASP A 67 5.77 -5.75 2.89
C ASP A 67 5.75 -7.20 2.38
N GLY A 68 6.56 -8.06 2.99
CA GLY A 68 6.68 -9.48 2.65
C GLY A 68 5.41 -10.28 2.91
N ASP A 69 4.57 -9.83 3.84
CA ASP A 69 3.33 -10.50 4.23
C ASP A 69 2.30 -10.57 3.09
N PHE A 70 2.42 -9.72 2.07
CA PHE A 70 1.57 -9.78 0.88
C PHE A 70 2.00 -10.85 -0.12
N LEU A 71 3.20 -11.44 -0.02
CA LEU A 71 3.72 -12.37 -1.01
C LEU A 71 2.75 -13.54 -1.34
N PRO A 72 2.06 -14.17 -0.37
CA PRO A 72 1.10 -15.25 -0.67
C PRO A 72 -0.04 -14.80 -1.58
N VAL A 73 -0.68 -13.65 -1.30
CA VAL A 73 -1.78 -13.14 -2.13
C VAL A 73 -1.28 -12.70 -3.51
N LEU A 74 -0.11 -12.07 -3.59
CA LEU A 74 0.45 -11.66 -4.88
C LEU A 74 0.81 -12.87 -5.76
N LYS A 75 1.37 -13.94 -5.17
CA LYS A 75 1.62 -15.20 -5.88
C LYS A 75 0.33 -15.83 -6.41
N TYR A 76 -0.74 -15.83 -5.60
CA TYR A 76 -2.04 -16.33 -6.03
C TYR A 76 -2.61 -15.53 -7.21
N LEU A 77 -2.57 -14.20 -7.14
CA LEU A 77 -3.01 -13.33 -8.24
C LEU A 77 -2.21 -13.59 -9.53
N LYS A 78 -0.88 -13.70 -9.43
CA LYS A 78 -0.04 -14.01 -10.59
C LYS A 78 -0.36 -15.38 -11.21
N ARG A 79 -0.62 -16.40 -10.37
CA ARG A 79 -1.04 -17.74 -10.83
C ARG A 79 -2.42 -17.75 -11.48
N THR A 80 -3.29 -16.81 -11.14
CA THR A 80 -4.62 -16.62 -11.74
C THR A 80 -4.59 -15.63 -12.90
N SER A 81 -3.45 -15.56 -13.60
CA SER A 81 -3.21 -14.75 -14.79
C SER A 81 -3.38 -13.23 -14.59
N LYS A 82 -3.25 -12.74 -13.34
CA LYS A 82 -3.24 -11.30 -13.07
C LYS A 82 -1.83 -10.74 -13.22
N GLU A 83 -1.74 -9.57 -13.83
CA GLU A 83 -0.49 -8.82 -13.89
C GLU A 83 -0.30 -8.06 -12.57
N VAL A 84 0.77 -8.40 -11.83
CA VAL A 84 1.08 -7.76 -10.55
C VAL A 84 2.27 -6.84 -10.73
N ILE A 85 2.08 -5.56 -10.40
CA ILE A 85 3.11 -4.53 -10.36
C ILE A 85 3.27 -4.10 -8.90
N VAL A 86 4.51 -4.01 -8.42
CA VAL A 86 4.81 -3.56 -7.06
C VAL A 86 5.53 -2.23 -7.12
N LEU A 87 4.97 -1.21 -6.48
CA LEU A 87 5.57 0.11 -6.33
C LEU A 87 5.92 0.34 -4.86
N ALA A 88 7.22 0.38 -4.54
CA ALA A 88 7.67 0.53 -3.16
C ALA A 88 9.05 1.20 -3.10
N ARG A 89 9.55 1.51 -1.90
CA ARG A 89 10.94 1.97 -1.74
C ARG A 89 11.85 0.76 -1.70
N GLY A 90 12.75 0.61 -2.67
CA GLY A 90 13.65 -0.53 -2.82
C GLY A 90 14.35 -0.92 -1.51
N PRO A 91 15.03 0.00 -0.80
CA PRO A 91 15.73 -0.30 0.46
C PRO A 91 14.83 -0.78 1.61
N ARG A 92 13.52 -0.45 1.58
CA ARG A 92 12.55 -0.83 2.62
C ARG A 92 11.63 -1.97 2.20
N THR A 93 11.88 -2.58 1.04
CA THR A 93 11.05 -3.68 0.53
C THR A 93 11.63 -5.02 0.97
N ALA A 94 10.78 -6.00 1.25
CA ALA A 94 11.21 -7.36 1.51
C ALA A 94 11.91 -7.97 0.28
N ARG A 95 12.95 -8.76 0.49
CA ARG A 95 13.80 -9.27 -0.62
C ARG A 95 12.99 -10.18 -1.56
N GLU A 96 12.15 -11.01 -0.98
CA GLU A 96 11.25 -11.94 -1.65
C GLU A 96 10.19 -11.23 -2.50
N ILE A 97 9.74 -10.03 -2.10
CA ILE A 97 8.84 -9.21 -2.91
C ILE A 97 9.57 -8.68 -4.14
N ARG A 98 10.80 -8.15 -3.98
CA ARG A 98 11.61 -7.69 -5.12
C ARG A 98 11.91 -8.82 -6.09
N GLN A 99 12.29 -10.00 -5.58
CA GLN A 99 12.55 -11.18 -6.40
C GLN A 99 11.30 -11.68 -7.13
N PHE A 100 10.15 -11.71 -6.46
CA PHE A 100 8.87 -12.10 -7.06
C PHE A 100 8.41 -11.13 -8.16
N ALA A 101 8.51 -9.83 -7.90
CA ALA A 101 8.08 -8.78 -8.81
C ALA A 101 9.03 -8.65 -10.01
N GLY A 102 10.33 -8.83 -9.81
CA GLY A 102 11.36 -8.75 -10.85
C GLY A 102 11.24 -7.46 -11.67
N PRO A 103 11.03 -7.52 -13.00
CA PRO A 103 10.90 -6.33 -13.84
C PRO A 103 9.66 -5.47 -13.54
N ASN A 104 8.65 -6.05 -12.88
CA ASN A 104 7.43 -5.37 -12.46
C ASN A 104 7.57 -4.66 -11.10
N PHE A 105 8.77 -4.67 -10.50
CA PHE A 105 9.07 -3.80 -9.38
C PHE A 105 9.40 -2.38 -9.88
N LYS A 106 8.78 -1.37 -9.27
CA LYS A 106 9.04 0.06 -9.52
C LYS A 106 9.44 0.72 -8.22
N ASP A 107 10.52 1.50 -8.25
CA ASP A 107 10.96 2.27 -7.09
C ASP A 107 10.30 3.65 -7.09
N PHE A 108 9.80 4.08 -5.92
CA PHE A 108 9.29 5.44 -5.73
C PHE A 108 10.32 6.52 -6.03
N GLU A 109 11.61 6.29 -5.73
CA GLU A 109 12.63 7.33 -5.99
C GLU A 109 12.80 7.54 -7.50
N TYR A 110 12.82 6.45 -8.28
CA TYR A 110 12.88 6.55 -9.72
C TYR A 110 11.65 7.24 -10.31
N LEU A 111 10.45 6.93 -9.80
CA LEU A 111 9.22 7.58 -10.24
C LEU A 111 9.23 9.08 -9.92
N ARG A 112 9.73 9.45 -8.74
CA ARG A 112 9.87 10.85 -8.33
C ARG A 112 10.77 11.64 -9.28
N GLU A 113 11.94 11.10 -9.62
CA GLU A 113 12.86 11.79 -10.53
C GLU A 113 12.28 11.93 -11.93
N ARG A 114 11.52 10.94 -12.41
CA ARG A 114 10.81 11.05 -13.69
C ARG A 114 9.76 12.15 -13.72
N ILE A 115 8.91 12.23 -12.69
CA ILE A 115 7.86 13.25 -12.62
C ILE A 115 8.46 14.65 -12.59
N LYS A 116 9.54 14.85 -11.83
CA LYS A 116 10.26 16.14 -11.79
C LYS A 116 10.78 16.57 -13.17
N MET A 117 11.23 15.63 -13.99
CA MET A 117 11.74 15.93 -15.34
C MET A 117 10.61 16.35 -16.28
N GLU A 118 9.42 15.77 -16.14
CA GLU A 118 8.24 16.11 -16.94
C GLU A 118 7.67 17.50 -16.58
N GLU A 119 7.75 17.92 -15.31
CA GLU A 119 7.34 19.27 -14.88
C GLU A 119 8.29 20.40 -15.31
N GLN A 120 9.48 20.05 -15.82
CA GLN A 120 10.50 21.01 -16.29
C GLN A 120 10.48 21.21 -17.82
N GLN A 121 9.56 20.56 -18.53
CA GLN A 121 9.32 20.72 -19.97
C GLN A 121 8.03 21.50 -20.21
#